data_AF-A0A0L0P1U5-F1
#
_entry.id   AF-A0A0L0P1U5-F1
#
_cell.length_a   1.000
_cell.length_b   1.000
_cell.length_c   1.000
_cell.angle_alpha   90.00
_cell.angle_beta   90.00
_cell.angle_gamma   90.00
#
_symmetry.space_group_name_H-M   'P 1'
#
loop_
_entity.id
_entity.type
_entity.pdbx_description
1 polymer ?
#
loop_
_entity_poly.entity_id
_entity_poly.type
_entity_poly.pdbx_seq_one_letter_code
_entity_poly.pdbx_strand_id
1 'polypeptide(L)'
;MACLSRFRNFIVFLVVFYGLYLFTYKCPQVVDHPIELSAKSLFSPLASTHKHLCGHLNHGHKLATPYINKVHSLLDEHVHSTAFFKDNKIEDKIQSAKAHFFAHVHPYVEKVWQGVEVVEAHAFDAGYKAYGHLEQHFHKAVKPTAEEFKDAVSEQAENLKDQIHSKFV
;
A
#
# COMPACT_ATOMS: atom_id res chain seq x y z
N MET A 1 -10.13 -8.62 26.49
CA MET A 1 -10.74 -8.21 25.20
C MET A 1 -10.40 -6.78 24.75
N ALA A 2 -10.00 -5.85 25.64
CA ALA A 2 -9.64 -4.48 25.25
C ALA A 2 -8.37 -4.36 24.37
N CYS A 3 -7.37 -5.24 24.53
CA CYS A 3 -6.14 -5.18 23.74
C CYS A 3 -6.34 -5.52 22.26
N LEU A 4 -7.19 -6.50 21.92
CA LEU A 4 -7.51 -6.87 20.54
C LEU A 4 -8.26 -5.75 19.79
N SER A 5 -9.16 -5.05 20.49
CA SER A 5 -9.88 -3.88 19.95
C SER A 5 -8.92 -2.72 19.64
N ARG A 6 -7.99 -2.41 20.56
CA ARG A 6 -6.97 -1.38 20.35
C ARG A 6 -6.00 -1.73 19.22
N PHE A 7 -5.62 -3.00 19.11
CA PHE A 7 -4.76 -3.49 18.03
C PHE A 7 -5.42 -3.39 16.65
N ARG A 8 -6.70 -3.78 16.54
CA ARG A 8 -7.46 -3.63 15.30
C ARG A 8 -7.55 -2.17 14.86
N ASN A 9 -7.85 -1.26 15.79
CA ASN A 9 -7.90 0.16 15.49
C ASN A 9 -6.53 0.73 15.10
N PHE A 10 -5.45 0.24 15.70
CA PHE A 10 -4.10 0.61 15.31
C PHE A 10 -3.78 0.19 13.88
N ILE A 11 -4.13 -1.04 13.49
CA ILE A 11 -3.96 -1.51 12.10
C ILE A 11 -4.76 -0.64 11.13
N VAL A 12 -6.03 -0.36 11.42
CA VAL A 12 -6.86 0.47 10.56
C VAL A 12 -6.25 1.87 10.42
N PHE A 13 -5.79 2.45 11.53
CA PHE A 13 -5.12 3.76 11.51
C PHE A 13 -3.84 3.73 10.66
N LEU A 14 -3.03 2.67 10.78
CA LEU A 14 -1.80 2.51 10.01
C LEU A 14 -2.12 2.39 8.51
N VAL A 15 -3.13 1.60 8.14
CA VAL A 15 -3.59 1.46 6.75
C VAL A 15 -4.09 2.80 6.19
N VAL A 16 -4.89 3.54 6.96
CA VAL A 16 -5.40 4.85 6.56
C VAL A 16 -4.27 5.87 6.43
N PHE A 17 -3.35 5.90 7.40
CA PHE A 17 -2.19 6.78 7.40
C PHE A 17 -1.29 6.49 6.19
N TYR A 18 -1.00 5.22 5.92
CA TYR A 18 -0.19 4.80 4.78
C TYR A 18 -0.90 5.05 3.44
N GLY A 19 -2.21 4.85 3.39
CA GLY A 19 -3.02 5.21 2.22
C GLY A 19 -2.99 6.71 1.94
N LEU A 20 -3.09 7.54 2.98
CA LEU A 20 -2.98 9.00 2.89
C LEU A 20 -1.58 9.42 2.40
N TYR A 21 -0.53 8.82 2.97
CA TYR A 21 0.85 9.02 2.55
C TYR A 21 1.04 8.70 1.06
N LEU A 22 0.56 7.54 0.61
CA LEU A 22 0.64 7.16 -0.79
C LEU A 22 -0.12 8.14 -1.68
N PHE A 23 -1.36 8.46 -1.33
CA PHE A 23 -2.21 9.33 -2.13
C PHE A 23 -1.71 10.77 -2.23
N THR A 24 -1.23 11.35 -1.12
CA THR A 24 -0.86 12.77 -1.04
C THR A 24 0.60 13.05 -1.41
N TYR A 25 1.50 12.09 -1.22
CA TYR A 25 2.94 12.31 -1.36
C TYR A 25 3.56 11.45 -2.47
N LYS A 26 3.42 10.12 -2.43
CA LYS A 26 4.08 9.23 -3.40
C LYS A 26 3.42 9.22 -4.78
N CYS A 27 2.11 9.12 -4.86
CA CYS A 27 1.40 8.97 -6.15
C CYS A 27 1.52 10.21 -7.05
N PRO A 28 1.45 11.46 -6.55
CA PRO A 28 1.73 12.65 -7.36
C PRO A 28 3.16 12.64 -7.92
N GLN A 29 4.16 12.30 -7.09
CA GLN A 29 5.55 12.20 -7.55
C GLN A 29 5.75 11.17 -8.67
N VAL A 30 5.03 10.04 -8.62
CA VAL A 30 5.09 8.98 -9.64
C VAL A 30 4.45 9.42 -10.97
N VAL A 31 3.39 10.22 -10.91
CA VAL A 31 2.63 10.67 -12.09
C VAL A 31 3.27 11.90 -12.75
N ASP A 32 3.74 12.86 -11.95
CA ASP A 32 4.19 14.17 -12.42
C ASP A 32 5.68 14.19 -12.83
N HIS A 33 6.51 13.30 -12.26
CA HIS A 33 7.97 13.28 -12.52
C HIS A 33 8.53 11.88 -12.86
N PRO A 34 8.09 11.23 -13.96
CA PRO A 34 8.51 9.87 -14.32
C PRO A 34 10.02 9.72 -14.58
N ILE A 35 10.72 10.81 -14.93
CA ILE A 35 12.15 10.82 -15.28
C ILE A 35 13.04 10.96 -14.03
N GLU A 36 12.74 11.87 -13.11
CA GLU A 36 13.44 11.94 -11.81
C GLU A 36 13.16 10.70 -10.95
N LEU A 37 11.94 10.15 -11.07
CA LEU A 37 11.61 8.90 -10.44
C LEU A 37 12.39 7.73 -11.05
N SER A 38 12.78 7.74 -12.33
CA SER A 38 13.65 6.67 -12.87
C SER A 38 15.02 6.64 -12.19
N ALA A 39 15.57 7.80 -11.84
CA ALA A 39 16.83 7.88 -11.09
C ALA A 39 16.66 7.47 -9.61
N LYS A 40 15.59 7.90 -8.92
CA LYS A 40 15.32 7.52 -7.52
C LYS A 40 14.71 6.12 -7.34
N SER A 41 13.96 5.61 -8.31
CA SER A 41 13.32 4.28 -8.30
C SER A 41 14.32 3.15 -8.52
N LEU A 42 15.45 3.42 -9.20
CA LEU A 42 16.59 2.51 -9.21
C LEU A 42 17.15 2.25 -7.81
N PHE A 43 16.95 3.17 -6.87
CA PHE A 43 17.40 3.04 -5.47
C PHE A 43 16.29 2.66 -4.49
N SER A 44 15.02 2.64 -4.91
CA SER A 44 13.90 2.31 -4.02
C SER A 44 13.28 0.96 -4.39
N PRO A 45 13.52 -0.10 -3.60
CA PRO A 45 13.09 -1.46 -3.95
C PRO A 45 11.57 -1.65 -4.01
N LEU A 46 10.78 -0.67 -3.54
CA LEU A 46 9.31 -0.71 -3.54
C LEU A 46 8.66 0.04 -4.72
N ALA A 47 9.45 0.58 -5.65
CA ALA A 47 8.91 1.42 -6.73
C ALA A 47 7.83 0.72 -7.57
N SER A 48 7.96 -0.59 -7.84
CA SER A 48 6.95 -1.35 -8.58
C SER A 48 5.65 -1.53 -7.78
N THR A 49 5.77 -1.78 -6.48
CA THR A 49 4.64 -1.93 -5.54
C THR A 49 3.89 -0.61 -5.36
N HIS A 50 4.61 0.49 -5.18
CA HIS A 50 4.01 1.83 -5.12
C HIS A 50 3.27 2.19 -6.39
N LYS A 51 3.81 1.87 -7.57
CA LYS A 51 3.13 2.11 -8.86
C LYS A 51 1.81 1.36 -8.96
N HIS A 52 1.79 0.08 -8.55
CA HIS A 52 0.57 -0.73 -8.56
C HIS A 52 -0.49 -0.22 -7.55
N LEU A 53 -0.06 0.15 -6.35
CA LEU A 53 -0.92 0.72 -5.31
C LEU A 53 -1.49 2.09 -5.74
N CYS A 54 -0.67 2.94 -6.36
CA CYS A 54 -1.13 4.21 -6.91
C CYS A 54 -2.15 4.02 -8.04
N GLY A 55 -2.00 2.98 -8.86
CA GLY A 55 -3.01 2.61 -9.85
C GLY A 55 -4.38 2.31 -9.22
N HIS A 56 -4.40 1.52 -8.15
CA HIS A 56 -5.63 1.21 -7.41
C HIS A 56 -6.23 2.43 -6.71
N LEU A 57 -5.39 3.24 -6.05
CA LEU A 57 -5.81 4.48 -5.39
C LEU A 57 -6.42 5.47 -6.39
N ASN A 58 -5.81 5.62 -7.57
CA ASN A 58 -6.32 6.51 -8.61
C ASN A 58 -7.62 5.97 -9.23
N HIS A 59 -7.76 4.65 -9.37
CA HIS A 59 -9.03 4.06 -9.78
C HIS A 59 -10.15 4.33 -8.77
N GLY A 60 -9.87 4.15 -7.48
CA GLY A 60 -10.81 4.48 -6.39
C GLY A 60 -11.19 5.97 -6.39
N HIS A 61 -10.20 6.85 -6.61
CA HIS A 61 -10.46 8.27 -6.76
C HIS A 61 -11.42 8.55 -7.93
N LYS A 62 -11.15 8.01 -9.12
CA LYS A 62 -12.02 8.18 -10.31
C LYS A 62 -13.45 7.70 -10.09
N LEU A 63 -13.64 6.64 -9.31
CA LEU A 63 -14.97 6.15 -8.93
C LEU A 63 -15.69 7.11 -7.96
N ALA A 64 -14.94 7.76 -7.06
CA ALA A 64 -15.49 8.71 -6.10
C ALA A 64 -15.72 10.11 -6.69
N THR A 65 -14.91 10.54 -7.67
CA THR A 65 -14.97 11.83 -8.35
C THR A 65 -16.38 12.24 -8.78
N PRO A 66 -17.20 11.41 -9.45
CA PRO A 66 -18.56 11.83 -9.85
C PRO A 66 -19.47 12.15 -8.66
N TYR A 67 -19.32 11.44 -7.53
CA TYR A 67 -20.10 11.73 -6.32
C TYR A 67 -19.64 13.02 -5.65
N ILE A 68 -18.32 13.23 -5.59
CA ILE A 68 -17.73 14.48 -5.06
C ILE A 68 -18.22 15.66 -5.90
N ASN A 69 -18.19 15.55 -7.22
CA ASN A 69 -18.65 16.60 -8.12
C ASN A 69 -20.15 16.90 -7.94
N LYS A 70 -20.97 15.87 -7.69
CA LYS A 70 -22.40 16.04 -7.43
C LYS A 70 -22.66 16.76 -6.09
N VAL A 71 -21.87 16.47 -5.06
CA VAL A 71 -21.94 17.19 -3.78
C VAL A 71 -21.47 18.64 -3.97
N HIS A 72 -20.39 18.84 -4.72
CA HIS A 72 -19.86 20.17 -5.01
C HIS A 72 -20.86 21.02 -5.78
N SER A 73 -21.54 20.46 -6.79
CA SER A 73 -22.57 21.17 -7.54
C SER A 73 -23.77 21.56 -6.67
N LEU A 74 -24.15 20.71 -5.71
CA LEU A 74 -25.21 21.05 -4.75
C LEU A 74 -24.79 22.18 -3.80
N LEU A 75 -23.54 22.15 -3.34
CA LEU A 75 -22.97 23.24 -2.52
C LEU A 75 -22.87 24.54 -3.32
N ASP A 76 -22.46 24.50 -4.58
CA ASP A 76 -22.42 25.68 -5.44
C ASP A 76 -23.82 26.30 -5.60
N GLU A 77 -24.82 25.47 -5.86
CA GLU A 77 -26.19 25.92 -6.12
C GLU A 77 -26.89 26.46 -4.87
N HIS A 78 -26.63 25.88 -3.69
CA HIS A 78 -27.36 26.24 -2.45
C HIS A 78 -26.56 27.09 -1.46
N VAL A 79 -25.23 26.91 -1.39
CA VAL A 79 -24.37 27.54 -0.37
C VAL A 79 -23.52 28.65 -0.98
N HIS A 80 -22.90 28.44 -2.14
CA HIS A 80 -22.05 29.48 -2.75
C HIS A 80 -22.85 30.54 -3.51
N SER A 81 -24.11 30.25 -3.85
CA SER A 81 -25.02 31.18 -4.53
C SER A 81 -25.66 32.22 -3.59
N THR A 82 -25.74 31.93 -2.28
CA THR A 82 -26.44 32.78 -1.30
C THR A 82 -25.70 34.09 -1.06
N ALA A 83 -26.47 35.18 -0.87
CA ALA A 83 -25.92 36.52 -0.62
C ALA A 83 -24.94 36.54 0.57
N PHE A 84 -25.25 35.80 1.63
CA PHE A 84 -24.38 35.68 2.81
C PHE A 84 -22.98 35.13 2.49
N PHE A 85 -22.83 34.21 1.54
CA PHE A 85 -21.54 33.61 1.18
C PHE A 85 -20.68 34.57 0.35
N LYS A 86 -21.33 35.32 -0.56
CA LYS A 86 -20.71 36.34 -1.40
C LYS A 86 -20.33 37.58 -0.59
N ASP A 87 -21.23 38.07 0.25
CA ASP A 87 -21.03 39.27 1.07
C ASP A 87 -19.91 39.09 2.10
N ASN A 88 -19.77 37.88 2.66
CA ASN A 88 -18.71 37.56 3.62
C ASN A 88 -17.38 37.13 2.98
N LYS A 89 -17.30 37.09 1.65
CA LYS A 89 -16.12 36.64 0.88
C LYS A 89 -15.54 35.33 1.43
N ILE A 90 -16.40 34.35 1.69
CA ILE A 90 -15.98 33.10 2.33
C ILE A 90 -15.01 32.33 1.43
N GLU A 91 -15.23 32.36 0.11
CA GLU A 91 -14.31 31.78 -0.87
C GLU A 91 -12.89 32.36 -0.74
N ASP A 92 -12.75 33.70 -0.70
CA ASP A 92 -11.44 34.35 -0.52
C ASP A 92 -10.76 33.96 0.79
N LYS A 93 -11.54 33.81 1.87
CA LYS A 93 -11.02 33.36 3.17
C LYS A 93 -10.55 31.90 3.14
N ILE A 94 -11.28 31.03 2.44
CA ILE A 94 -10.88 29.63 2.25
C ILE A 94 -9.60 29.55 1.41
N GLN A 95 -9.51 30.32 0.32
CA GLN A 95 -8.31 30.38 -0.51
C GLN A 95 -7.11 30.95 0.26
N SER A 96 -7.32 32.00 1.06
CA SER A 96 -6.28 32.57 1.92
C SER A 96 -5.81 31.59 3.00
N ALA A 97 -6.74 30.89 3.68
CA ALA A 97 -6.40 29.85 4.64
C ALA A 97 -5.62 28.70 3.99
N LYS A 98 -6.01 28.29 2.79
CA LYS A 98 -5.29 27.31 1.98
C LYS A 98 -3.89 27.81 1.65
N ALA A 99 -3.73 29.04 1.20
CA ALA A 99 -2.42 29.63 0.91
C ALA A 99 -1.52 29.70 2.16
N HIS A 100 -2.07 30.08 3.31
CA HIS A 100 -1.35 30.07 4.58
C HIS A 100 -0.91 28.66 5.00
N PHE A 101 -1.78 27.66 4.81
CA PHE A 101 -1.45 26.26 5.05
C PHE A 101 -0.33 25.79 4.12
N PHE A 102 -0.38 26.11 2.83
CA PHE A 102 0.67 25.76 1.87
C PHE A 102 1.99 26.46 2.17
N ALA A 103 1.97 27.71 2.64
CA ALA A 103 3.18 28.43 2.98
C ALA A 103 3.84 27.91 4.26
N HIS A 104 3.06 27.57 5.30
CA HIS A 104 3.60 27.32 6.64
C HIS A 104 3.56 25.86 7.06
N VAL A 105 2.52 25.10 6.69
CA VAL A 105 2.30 23.74 7.20
C VAL A 105 2.81 22.69 6.22
N HIS A 106 2.57 22.91 4.92
CA HIS A 106 3.01 22.01 3.86
C HIS A 106 4.50 21.61 3.94
N PRO A 107 5.48 22.51 4.16
CA PRO A 107 6.89 22.09 4.23
C PRO A 107 7.20 21.17 5.41
N TYR A 108 6.47 21.26 6.53
CA TYR A 108 6.65 20.32 7.65
C TYR A 108 5.99 18.98 7.36
N VAL A 109 4.80 19.00 6.76
CA VAL A 109 4.11 17.79 6.31
C VAL A 109 4.99 17.02 5.33
N GLU A 110 5.63 17.73 4.39
CA GLU A 110 6.57 17.14 3.45
C GLU A 110 7.77 16.47 4.13
N LYS A 111 8.36 17.13 5.14
CA LYS A 111 9.44 16.54 5.95
C LYS A 111 9.01 15.28 6.71
N VAL A 112 7.79 15.26 7.23
CA VAL A 112 7.24 14.06 7.89
C VAL A 112 7.14 12.91 6.88
N TRP A 113 6.68 13.19 5.66
CA TRP A 113 6.58 12.18 4.60
C TRP A 113 7.95 11.69 4.11
N GLN A 114 8.95 12.56 4.04
CA GLN A 114 10.34 12.15 3.79
C GLN A 114 10.87 11.22 4.89
N GLY A 115 10.51 11.47 6.16
CA GLY A 115 10.83 10.57 7.27
C GLY A 115 10.19 9.18 7.12
N VAL A 116 8.95 9.12 6.63
CA VAL A 116 8.26 7.85 6.35
C VAL A 116 9.00 7.05 5.27
N GLU A 117 9.58 7.68 4.25
CA GLU A 117 10.40 6.99 3.24
C GLU A 117 11.61 6.27 3.84
N VAL A 118 12.30 6.92 4.77
CA VAL A 118 13.47 6.34 5.45
C VAL A 118 13.06 5.13 6.28
N VAL A 119 11.96 5.26 7.03
CA VAL A 119 11.41 4.16 7.83
C VAL A 119 10.98 2.99 6.94
N GLU A 120 10.33 3.27 5.81
CA GLU A 120 9.92 2.26 4.84
C GLU A 120 11.13 1.50 4.25
N ALA A 121 12.20 2.21 3.88
CA ALA A 121 13.43 1.59 3.40
C ALA A 121 14.06 0.67 4.44
N HIS A 122 14.13 1.10 5.70
CA HIS A 122 14.64 0.25 6.80
C HIS A 122 13.73 -0.94 7.09
N ALA A 123 12.41 -0.75 7.08
CA ALA A 123 11.45 -1.83 7.29
C ALA A 123 11.55 -2.88 6.18
N PHE A 124 11.76 -2.45 4.93
CA PHE A 124 11.95 -3.36 3.81
C PHE A 124 13.25 -4.15 3.92
N ASP A 125 14.38 -3.50 4.26
CA ASP A 125 15.66 -4.20 4.47
C ASP A 125 15.58 -5.23 5.61
N ALA A 126 14.95 -4.85 6.73
CA ALA A 126 14.71 -5.78 7.85
C ALA A 126 13.80 -6.95 7.44
N GLY A 127 12.72 -6.67 6.70
CA GLY A 127 11.80 -7.68 6.19
C GLY A 127 12.47 -8.63 5.19
N TYR A 128 13.30 -8.11 4.29
CA TYR A 128 14.04 -8.91 3.32
C TYR A 128 15.05 -9.84 4.00
N LYS A 129 15.77 -9.35 5.01
CA LYS A 129 16.68 -10.18 5.84
C LYS A 129 15.93 -11.28 6.59
N ALA A 130 14.77 -10.97 7.17
CA ALA A 130 13.92 -11.97 7.82
C ALA A 130 13.39 -13.00 6.83
N TYR A 131 12.97 -12.57 5.64
CA TYR A 131 12.53 -13.47 4.57
C TYR A 131 13.65 -14.38 4.11
N GLY A 132 14.86 -13.86 3.86
CA GLY A 132 16.02 -14.68 3.51
C GLY A 132 16.37 -15.71 4.58
N HIS A 133 16.19 -15.38 5.86
CA HIS A 133 16.39 -16.34 6.95
C HIS A 133 15.33 -17.43 6.97
N LEU A 134 14.06 -17.08 6.71
CA LEU A 134 12.96 -18.03 6.58
C LEU A 134 13.13 -18.94 5.36
N GLU A 135 13.52 -18.40 4.21
CA GLU A 135 13.76 -19.14 2.99
C GLU A 135 14.92 -20.13 3.15
N GLN A 136 16.01 -19.71 3.80
CA GLN A 136 17.11 -20.60 4.17
C GLN A 136 16.65 -21.72 5.12
N HIS A 137 15.81 -21.42 6.10
CA HIS A 137 15.22 -22.44 6.97
C HIS A 137 14.29 -23.37 6.19
N PHE A 138 13.49 -22.85 5.26
CA PHE A 138 12.56 -23.64 4.46
C PHE A 138 13.30 -24.55 3.48
N HIS A 139 14.35 -24.06 2.83
CA HIS A 139 15.19 -24.89 1.96
C HIS A 139 16.03 -25.91 2.71
N LYS A 140 16.48 -25.62 3.94
CA LYS A 140 17.22 -26.58 4.76
C LYS A 140 16.33 -27.63 5.43
N ALA A 141 15.11 -27.28 5.84
CA ALA A 141 14.26 -28.15 6.64
C ALA A 141 13.12 -28.80 5.83
N VAL A 142 12.49 -28.07 4.92
CA VAL A 142 11.26 -28.53 4.25
C VAL A 142 11.55 -29.20 2.92
N LYS A 143 12.51 -28.69 2.14
CA LYS A 143 12.87 -29.26 0.84
C LYS A 143 13.39 -30.72 0.92
N PRO A 144 14.34 -31.07 1.80
CA PRO A 144 14.78 -32.47 1.91
C PRO A 144 13.68 -33.38 2.46
N THR A 145 12.89 -32.90 3.42
CA THR A 145 11.75 -33.67 3.96
C THR A 145 10.68 -33.93 2.89
N ALA A 146 10.43 -32.98 1.99
CA ALA A 146 9.49 -33.16 0.88
C ALA A 146 10.01 -34.12 -0.21
N GLU A 147 11.32 -34.13 -0.46
CA GLU A 147 11.96 -35.11 -1.36
C GLU A 147 11.92 -36.52 -0.74
N GLU A 148 12.24 -36.67 0.55
CA GLU A 148 12.12 -37.95 1.28
C GLU A 148 10.69 -38.48 1.29
N PHE A 149 9.69 -37.62 1.50
CA PHE A 149 8.28 -38.02 1.43
C PHE A 149 7.87 -38.46 0.03
N LYS A 150 8.38 -37.80 -1.02
CA LYS A 150 8.09 -38.15 -2.40
C LYS A 150 8.70 -39.51 -2.76
N ASP A 151 9.94 -39.74 -2.36
CA ASP A 151 10.63 -41.00 -2.61
C ASP A 151 9.98 -42.17 -1.84
N ALA A 152 9.59 -41.96 -0.58
CA ALA A 152 8.87 -42.97 0.21
C ALA A 152 7.49 -43.32 -0.39
N VAL A 153 6.77 -42.33 -0.94
CA VAL A 153 5.48 -42.58 -1.61
C VAL A 153 5.67 -43.31 -2.94
N SER A 154 6.71 -42.96 -3.71
CA SER A 154 7.05 -43.67 -4.94
C SER A 154 7.46 -45.13 -4.68
N GLU A 155 8.25 -45.38 -3.63
CA GLU A 155 8.66 -46.74 -3.23
C GLU A 155 7.49 -47.58 -2.73
N GLN A 156 6.54 -46.98 -1.99
CA GLN A 156 5.29 -47.66 -1.63
C GLN A 156 4.43 -47.98 -2.84
N ALA A 157 4.35 -47.08 -3.82
CA ALA A 157 3.58 -47.30 -5.04
C ALA A 157 4.18 -48.43 -5.91
N GLU A 158 5.50 -48.53 -6.02
CA GLU A 158 6.16 -49.64 -6.72
C GLU A 158 5.98 -50.98 -5.98
N ASN A 159 6.13 -51.01 -4.66
CA ASN A 159 5.89 -52.22 -3.87
C ASN A 159 4.44 -52.72 -3.96
N LEU A 160 3.46 -51.81 -4.01
CA LEU A 160 2.05 -52.15 -4.23
C LEU A 160 1.82 -52.69 -5.64
N LYS A 161 2.46 -52.11 -6.65
CA LYS A 161 2.38 -52.57 -8.03
C LYS A 161 2.95 -53.99 -8.16
N ASP A 162 4.09 -54.27 -7.54
CA ASP A 162 4.71 -55.59 -7.56
C ASP A 162 3.91 -56.65 -6.80
N GLN A 163 3.32 -56.30 -5.65
CA GLN A 163 2.40 -57.20 -4.92
C GLN A 163 1.11 -57.52 -5.70
N ILE A 164 0.60 -56.56 -6.47
CA ILE A 164 -0.58 -56.78 -7.32
C ILE A 164 -0.18 -57.65 -8.51
N HIS A 165 0.99 -57.41 -9.11
CA HIS A 165 1.48 -58.21 -10.23
C HIS A 165 1.77 -59.66 -9.83
N SER A 166 2.36 -59.89 -8.65
CA SER A 166 2.63 -61.23 -8.12
C SER A 166 1.37 -62.00 -7.68
N LYS A 167 0.22 -61.33 -7.53
CA LYS A 167 -1.07 -61.96 -7.22
C LYS A 167 -1.91 -62.29 -8.47
N PHE A 168 -1.52 -61.76 -9.63
CA PHE A 168 -2.24 -61.92 -10.90
C PHE A 168 -1.48 -62.76 -11.95
N VAL A 169 -0.28 -63.24 -11.61
CA VAL A 169 0.48 -64.29 -12.33
C VAL A 169 0.39 -65.58 -11.52
#